data_AF-A0A2A4VW12-F1
#
_entry.id   AF-A0A2A4VW12-F1
#
_cell.length_a   1.000
_cell.length_b   1.000
_cell.length_c   1.000
_cell.angle_alpha   90.00
_cell.angle_beta   90.00
_cell.angle_gamma   90.00
#
_symmetry.space_group_name_H-M   'P 1'
#
loop_
_entity.id
_entity.type
_entity.pdbx_description
1 polymer ?
#
loop_
_entity_poly.entity_id
_entity_poly.type
_entity_poly.pdbx_seq_one_letter_code
_entity_poly.pdbx_strand_id
1 'polypeptide(L)'
;MAIATASGYRAFDPGWSGVGFLDRDFLFATHQTSGILLVVTFLAWATYRAVTGRRSVSSSLFSRAVLISHILLAALGMTIGLLGWAGSSTGGYGQHLFAVINVPNIVPRGEALQVVEVYALHKKLVPIFLGLLLLHILAAIGHAIWLKDGLLRSMFRLSR
;
A
#
# COMPACT_ATOMS: atom_id res chain seq x y z
N MET A 1 -1.34 -12.01 -36.64
CA MET A 1 -1.06 -10.81 -35.81
C MET A 1 -2.32 -10.30 -35.08
N ALA A 2 -3.48 -10.16 -35.74
CA ALA A 2 -4.74 -9.70 -35.12
C ALA A 2 -5.35 -10.66 -34.07
N ILE A 3 -5.15 -11.99 -34.23
CA ILE A 3 -5.76 -13.02 -33.37
C ILE A 3 -5.16 -13.03 -31.94
N ALA A 4 -3.88 -12.67 -31.78
CA ALA A 4 -3.19 -12.68 -30.48
C ALA A 4 -3.66 -11.55 -29.52
N THR A 5 -4.19 -10.46 -30.08
CA THR A 5 -4.80 -9.36 -29.32
C THR A 5 -6.20 -9.72 -28.84
N ALA A 6 -6.97 -10.50 -29.62
CA ALA A 6 -8.33 -10.88 -29.28
C ALA A 6 -8.41 -12.01 -28.23
N SER A 7 -7.38 -12.87 -28.15
CA SER A 7 -7.33 -14.00 -27.22
C SER A 7 -6.88 -13.63 -25.80
N GLY A 8 -6.54 -12.37 -25.53
CA GLY A 8 -5.94 -11.97 -24.25
C GLY A 8 -4.50 -12.45 -24.05
N TYR A 9 -3.91 -13.15 -25.03
CA TYR A 9 -2.56 -13.70 -24.93
C TYR A 9 -1.48 -12.61 -24.85
N ARG A 10 -1.71 -11.44 -25.49
CA ARG A 10 -0.88 -10.24 -25.27
C ARG A 10 -1.21 -9.48 -24.00
N ALA A 11 -2.37 -9.73 -23.40
CA ALA A 11 -2.77 -9.10 -22.15
C ALA A 11 -2.19 -9.77 -20.93
N PHE A 12 -1.96 -11.09 -20.97
CA PHE A 12 -1.41 -11.85 -19.85
C PHE A 12 -0.31 -12.78 -20.38
N ASP A 13 0.88 -12.22 -20.63
CA ASP A 13 2.08 -13.02 -20.89
C ASP A 13 2.82 -13.20 -19.55
N PRO A 14 2.93 -14.43 -19.00
CA PRO A 14 3.67 -14.69 -17.77
C PRO A 14 5.20 -14.51 -17.92
N GLY A 15 5.67 -13.89 -18.99
CA GLY A 15 7.07 -13.54 -19.26
C GLY A 15 7.78 -14.51 -20.21
N TRP A 16 7.05 -15.38 -20.90
CA TRP A 16 7.63 -16.40 -21.80
C TRP A 16 7.79 -15.89 -23.22
N SER A 17 6.92 -14.97 -23.68
CA SER A 17 6.98 -14.46 -25.06
C SER A 17 7.60 -13.07 -25.19
N GLY A 18 7.78 -12.34 -24.08
CA GLY A 18 8.42 -11.02 -24.04
C GLY A 18 7.64 -9.93 -24.79
N VAL A 19 6.37 -10.17 -25.11
CA VAL A 19 5.54 -9.28 -25.97
C VAL A 19 4.19 -8.94 -25.34
N GLY A 20 3.93 -9.34 -24.09
CA GLY A 20 2.73 -8.96 -23.35
C GLY A 20 2.93 -7.66 -22.57
N PHE A 21 1.87 -6.87 -22.43
CA PHE A 21 1.93 -5.58 -21.71
C PHE A 21 1.75 -5.70 -20.18
N LEU A 22 1.26 -6.83 -19.67
CA LEU A 22 1.28 -7.20 -18.24
C LEU A 22 2.29 -8.32 -18.02
N ASP A 23 3.55 -8.09 -18.36
CA ASP A 23 4.62 -9.02 -18.05
C ASP A 23 5.03 -8.94 -16.56
N ARG A 24 5.90 -9.87 -16.16
CA ARG A 24 6.41 -9.94 -14.77
C ARG A 24 7.08 -8.65 -14.33
N ASP A 25 7.79 -7.98 -15.23
CA ASP A 25 8.60 -6.81 -14.90
C ASP A 25 7.70 -5.58 -14.70
N PHE A 26 6.67 -5.42 -15.53
CA PHE A 26 5.63 -4.41 -15.36
C PHE A 26 4.86 -4.61 -14.05
N LEU A 27 4.44 -5.84 -13.74
CA LEU A 27 3.76 -6.15 -12.47
C LEU A 27 4.65 -5.84 -11.26
N PHE A 28 5.93 -6.20 -11.35
CA PHE A 28 6.91 -5.93 -10.31
C PHE A 28 7.15 -4.43 -10.12
N ALA A 29 7.39 -3.69 -11.21
CA ALA A 29 7.60 -2.25 -11.17
C ALA A 29 6.36 -1.48 -10.67
N THR A 30 5.17 -1.91 -11.09
CA THR A 30 3.90 -1.34 -10.62
C THR A 30 3.68 -1.62 -9.12
N HIS A 31 4.02 -2.83 -8.66
CA HIS A 31 3.98 -3.16 -7.24
C HIS A 31 4.96 -2.30 -6.42
N GLN A 32 6.21 -2.16 -6.87
CA GLN A 32 7.21 -1.28 -6.26
C GLN A 32 6.72 0.18 -6.18
N THR A 33 6.23 0.70 -7.31
CA THR A 33 5.71 2.07 -7.42
C THR A 33 4.53 2.30 -6.47
N SER A 34 3.56 1.36 -6.44
CA SER A 34 2.40 1.48 -5.56
C SER A 34 2.79 1.45 -4.08
N GLY A 35 3.81 0.66 -3.70
CA GLY A 35 4.39 0.68 -2.35
C GLY A 35 4.97 2.04 -1.96
N ILE A 36 5.75 2.67 -2.86
CA ILE A 36 6.32 4.00 -2.61
C ILE A 36 5.21 5.06 -2.51
N LEU A 37 4.24 5.05 -3.43
CA LEU A 37 3.11 5.97 -3.40
C LEU A 37 2.30 5.83 -2.11
N LEU A 38 2.11 4.60 -1.61
CA LEU A 38 1.45 4.35 -0.35
C LEU A 38 2.22 4.97 0.83
N VAL A 39 3.56 4.81 0.88
CA VAL A 39 4.40 5.44 1.93
C VAL A 39 4.29 6.97 1.86
N VAL A 40 4.44 7.56 0.67
CA VAL A 40 4.33 9.02 0.47
C VAL A 40 2.94 9.52 0.87
N THR A 41 1.88 8.80 0.50
CA THR A 41 0.50 9.16 0.85
C THR A 41 0.28 9.11 2.35
N PHE A 42 0.79 8.09 3.05
CA PHE A 42 0.67 8.00 4.50
C PHE A 42 1.47 9.09 5.22
N LEU A 43 2.66 9.44 4.73
CA LEU A 43 3.42 10.57 5.25
C LEU A 43 2.65 11.87 5.09
N ALA A 44 2.17 12.17 3.88
CA ALA A 44 1.37 13.37 3.60
C ALA A 44 0.11 13.42 4.47
N TRP A 45 -0.60 12.30 4.61
CA TRP A 45 -1.76 12.18 5.48
C TRP A 45 -1.42 12.41 6.95
N ALA A 46 -0.35 11.80 7.46
CA ALA A 46 0.08 11.95 8.85
C ALA A 46 0.47 13.40 9.15
N THR A 47 1.25 14.03 8.26
CA THR A 47 1.61 15.45 8.36
C THR A 47 0.38 16.35 8.32
N TYR A 48 -0.53 16.14 7.36
CA TYR A 48 -1.77 16.90 7.25
C TYR A 48 -2.60 16.80 8.55
N ARG A 49 -2.74 15.60 9.11
CA ARG A 49 -3.49 15.36 10.36
C ARG A 49 -2.79 15.94 11.60
N ALA A 50 -1.46 15.99 11.61
CA ALA A 50 -0.69 16.63 12.67
C ALA A 50 -0.86 18.16 12.64
N VAL A 51 -0.83 18.77 11.45
CA VAL A 51 -0.94 20.24 11.26
C VAL A 51 -2.37 20.74 11.48
N THR A 52 -3.38 20.03 10.98
CA THR A 52 -4.79 20.48 11.08
C THR A 52 -5.43 20.25 12.44
N GLY A 53 -4.73 19.60 13.37
CA GLY A 53 -5.22 19.31 14.71
C GLY A 53 -6.32 18.25 14.75
N ARG A 54 -6.48 17.59 15.90
CA ARG A 54 -7.60 16.70 16.15
C ARG A 54 -8.81 17.54 16.59
N ARG A 55 -9.91 17.47 15.84
CA ARG A 55 -11.25 17.82 16.35
C ARG A 55 -11.43 17.07 17.67
N SER A 56 -11.92 17.73 18.73
CA SER A 56 -12.04 17.12 20.07
C SER A 56 -12.71 15.75 19.98
N VAL A 57 -11.93 14.68 20.07
CA VAL A 57 -12.43 13.32 19.95
C VAL A 57 -13.14 13.02 21.26
N SER A 58 -14.42 12.64 21.21
CA SER A 58 -15.13 12.25 22.42
C SER A 58 -14.37 11.12 23.11
N SER A 59 -14.39 11.08 24.45
CA SER A 59 -13.65 10.07 25.23
C SER A 59 -14.24 8.65 25.15
N SER A 60 -15.20 8.41 24.25
CA SER A 60 -15.89 7.13 24.13
C SER A 60 -14.93 6.01 23.70
N LEU A 61 -15.21 4.78 24.16
CA LEU A 61 -14.47 3.59 23.74
C LEU A 61 -14.51 3.40 22.22
N PHE A 62 -15.64 3.73 21.60
CA PHE A 62 -15.81 3.65 20.16
C PHE A 62 -14.86 4.60 19.42
N SER A 63 -14.76 5.86 19.85
CA SER A 63 -13.85 6.84 19.26
C SER A 63 -12.38 6.44 19.41
N ARG A 64 -12.01 5.78 20.51
CA ARG A 64 -10.67 5.19 20.69
C ARG A 64 -10.42 4.03 19.73
N ALA A 65 -11.38 3.12 19.56
CA ALA A 65 -11.27 2.00 18.62
C ALA A 65 -11.08 2.48 17.17
N VAL A 66 -11.83 3.52 16.76
CA VAL A 66 -11.67 4.16 15.45
C VAL A 66 -10.27 4.77 15.31
N LEU A 67 -9.76 5.48 16.32
CA LEU A 67 -8.41 6.03 16.26
C LEU A 67 -7.34 4.94 16.13
N ILE A 68 -7.46 3.88 16.94
CA ILE A 68 -6.52 2.76 16.95
C ILE A 68 -6.51 2.05 15.59
N SER A 69 -7.68 1.81 14.98
CA SER A 69 -7.73 1.15 13.66
C SER A 69 -7.01 1.94 12.57
N HIS A 70 -7.18 3.26 12.54
CA HIS A 70 -6.47 4.11 11.58
C HIS A 70 -4.96 4.12 11.82
N ILE A 71 -4.52 4.22 13.08
CA ILE A 71 -3.08 4.19 13.42
C ILE A 71 -2.48 2.85 13.05
N LEU A 72 -3.14 1.73 13.37
CA LEU A 72 -2.67 0.39 13.02
C LEU A 72 -2.55 0.21 11.52
N LEU A 73 -3.57 0.60 10.74
CA LEU A 73 -3.52 0.51 9.28
C LEU A 73 -2.42 1.38 8.67
N ALA A 74 -2.28 2.61 9.14
CA ALA A 74 -1.25 3.53 8.66
C ALA A 74 0.17 3.00 8.98
N ALA A 75 0.40 2.60 10.24
CA ALA A 75 1.70 2.08 10.67
C ALA A 75 2.06 0.78 9.94
N LEU A 76 1.11 -0.15 9.82
CA LEU A 76 1.35 -1.43 9.17
C LEU A 76 1.56 -1.27 7.66
N GLY A 77 0.73 -0.47 6.98
CA GLY A 77 0.90 -0.16 5.56
C GLY A 77 2.25 0.50 5.27
N MET A 78 2.62 1.50 6.07
CA MET A 78 3.92 2.16 5.98
C MET A 78 5.08 1.18 6.21
N THR A 79 4.97 0.30 7.20
CA THR A 79 6.00 -0.71 7.50
C THR A 79 6.18 -1.68 6.34
N ILE A 80 5.08 -2.18 5.75
CA ILE A 80 5.11 -3.08 4.60
C ILE A 80 5.79 -2.40 3.40
N GLY A 81 5.43 -1.15 3.10
CA GLY A 81 6.03 -0.38 2.00
C GLY A 81 7.53 -0.15 2.21
N LEU A 82 7.93 0.26 3.43
CA LEU A 82 9.34 0.45 3.78
C LEU A 82 10.15 -0.85 3.74
N LEU A 83 9.58 -1.98 4.17
CA LEU A 83 10.23 -3.29 4.06
C LEU A 83 10.41 -3.73 2.60
N GLY A 84 9.45 -3.42 1.72
CA GLY A 84 9.58 -3.66 0.29
C GLY A 84 10.71 -2.84 -0.34
N TRP A 85 10.83 -1.56 0.04
CA TRP A 85 11.95 -0.71 -0.35
C TRP A 85 13.27 -1.26 0.17
N ALA A 86 13.34 -1.56 1.47
CA ALA A 86 14.53 -2.09 2.12
C ALA A 86 14.99 -3.40 1.48
N GLY A 87 14.08 -4.33 1.17
CA GLY A 87 14.42 -5.61 0.54
C GLY A 87 15.07 -5.44 -0.85
N SER A 88 14.58 -4.48 -1.63
CA SER A 88 15.19 -4.16 -2.93
C SER A 88 16.54 -3.45 -2.79
N SER A 89 16.69 -2.61 -1.77
CA SER A 89 17.96 -1.94 -1.45
C SER A 89 19.02 -2.92 -0.95
N THR A 90 18.69 -3.82 -0.03
CA THR A 90 19.63 -4.83 0.48
C THR A 90 20.05 -5.83 -0.58
N GLY A 91 19.14 -6.20 -1.50
CA GLY A 91 19.45 -7.07 -2.65
C GLY A 91 20.31 -6.40 -3.74
N GLY A 92 20.46 -5.08 -3.70
CA GLY A 92 21.19 -4.33 -4.72
C GLY A 92 20.47 -4.21 -6.06
N TYR A 93 19.16 -4.50 -6.10
CA TYR A 93 18.33 -4.40 -7.31
C TYR A 93 17.85 -2.97 -7.58
N GLY A 94 17.91 -2.09 -6.58
CA GLY A 94 17.38 -0.73 -6.67
C GLY A 94 15.85 -0.69 -6.64
N GLN A 95 15.30 0.52 -6.65
CA GLN A 95 13.86 0.77 -6.69
C GLN A 95 13.51 1.67 -7.86
N HIS A 96 12.41 1.37 -8.54
CA HIS A 96 11.96 2.14 -9.69
C HIS A 96 10.56 2.71 -9.46
N LEU A 97 10.41 4.01 -9.70
CA LEU A 97 9.11 4.67 -9.85
C LEU A 97 8.71 4.59 -11.33
N PHE A 98 7.52 4.03 -11.56
CA PHE A 98 6.92 3.86 -12.89
C PHE A 98 7.84 3.17 -13.91
N ALA A 99 8.72 2.27 -13.44
CA ALA A 99 9.77 1.60 -14.23
C ALA A 99 10.82 2.52 -14.88
N VAL A 100 10.80 3.83 -14.62
CA VAL A 100 11.66 4.82 -15.33
C VAL A 100 12.54 5.65 -14.41
N ILE A 101 12.08 5.96 -13.20
CA ILE A 101 12.81 6.82 -12.27
C ILE A 101 13.47 5.96 -11.19
N ASN A 102 14.80 5.97 -11.14
CA ASN A 102 15.55 5.30 -10.09
C ASN A 102 15.41 6.06 -8.77
N VAL A 103 15.04 5.34 -7.72
CA VAL A 103 14.92 5.87 -6.36
C VAL A 103 16.14 5.41 -5.55
N PRO A 104 16.75 6.29 -4.74
CA PRO A 104 17.92 5.92 -3.95
C PRO A 104 17.61 4.78 -2.97
N ASN A 105 18.64 4.00 -2.68
CA ASN A 105 18.55 2.98 -1.65
C ASN A 105 18.47 3.62 -0.26
N ILE A 106 17.59 3.08 0.58
CA ILE A 106 17.42 3.56 1.97
C ILE A 106 18.28 2.80 2.98
N VAL A 107 18.81 1.66 2.56
CA VAL A 107 19.73 0.83 3.35
C VAL A 107 20.87 0.33 2.46
N PRO A 108 22.06 0.07 3.01
CA PRO A 108 23.17 -0.53 2.27
C PRO A 108 22.83 -1.93 1.74
N ARG A 109 23.61 -2.39 0.75
CA ARG A 109 23.57 -3.78 0.30
C ARG A 109 23.92 -4.71 1.46
N GLY A 110 23.17 -5.80 1.61
CA GLY A 110 23.34 -6.76 2.69
C GLY A 110 23.63 -8.17 2.19
N GLU A 111 23.83 -9.09 3.13
CA GLU A 111 24.00 -10.50 2.85
C GLU A 111 22.70 -11.15 2.35
N ALA A 112 22.81 -12.26 1.61
CA ALA A 112 21.65 -12.95 1.04
C ALA A 112 20.59 -13.33 2.10
N LEU A 113 21.02 -13.71 3.31
CA LEU A 113 20.13 -14.03 4.42
C LEU A 113 19.26 -12.82 4.83
N GLN A 114 19.87 -11.63 4.92
CA GLN A 114 19.15 -10.41 5.29
C GLN A 114 18.08 -10.05 4.24
N VAL A 115 18.39 -10.25 2.96
CA VAL A 115 17.41 -10.05 1.87
C VAL A 115 16.20 -10.97 2.04
N VAL A 116 16.45 -12.26 2.33
CA VAL A 116 15.39 -13.25 2.55
C VAL A 116 14.54 -12.89 3.77
N GLU A 117 15.16 -12.49 4.88
CA GLU A 117 14.45 -12.13 6.12
C GLU A 117 13.54 -10.91 5.93
N VAL A 118 14.03 -9.86 5.26
CA VAL A 118 13.25 -8.64 5.00
C VAL A 118 12.03 -8.95 4.14
N TYR A 119 12.20 -9.70 3.04
CA TYR A 119 11.07 -10.09 2.20
C TYR A 119 10.12 -11.08 2.88
N ALA A 120 10.63 -11.96 3.73
CA ALA A 120 9.80 -12.85 4.54
C ALA A 120 8.93 -12.06 5.52
N LEU A 121 9.48 -11.04 6.17
CA LEU A 121 8.71 -10.16 7.04
C LEU A 121 7.67 -9.35 6.26
N HIS A 122 8.05 -8.75 5.13
CA HIS A 122 7.12 -8.06 4.23
C HIS A 122 5.93 -8.97 3.87
N LYS A 123 6.20 -10.20 3.39
CA LYS A 123 5.17 -11.18 3.03
C LYS A 123 4.27 -11.58 4.20
N LYS A 124 4.83 -11.73 5.40
CA LYS A 124 4.07 -12.10 6.61
C LYS A 124 3.10 -11.00 7.08
N LEU A 125 3.47 -9.74 6.90
CA LEU A 125 2.64 -8.60 7.34
C LEU A 125 1.48 -8.29 6.40
N VAL A 126 1.60 -8.60 5.11
CA VAL A 126 0.55 -8.38 4.09
C VAL A 126 -0.82 -8.98 4.48
N PRO A 127 -0.96 -10.28 4.84
CA PRO A 127 -2.26 -10.83 5.20
C PRO A 127 -2.87 -10.18 6.46
N ILE A 128 -2.03 -9.77 7.42
CA ILE A 128 -2.49 -9.04 8.62
C ILE A 128 -3.07 -7.69 8.22
N PHE A 129 -2.38 -6.95 7.35
CA PHE A 129 -2.85 -5.67 6.83
C PHE A 129 -4.16 -5.81 6.05
N LEU A 130 -4.25 -6.79 5.15
CA LEU A 130 -5.45 -7.05 4.37
C LEU A 130 -6.64 -7.43 5.27
N GLY A 131 -6.41 -8.21 6.32
CA GLY A 131 -7.44 -8.54 7.31
C GLY A 131 -7.98 -7.30 8.03
N LEU A 132 -7.09 -6.44 8.54
CA LEU A 132 -7.48 -5.18 9.20
C LEU A 132 -8.16 -4.21 8.23
N LEU A 133 -7.68 -4.13 6.98
CA LEU A 133 -8.24 -3.28 5.95
C LEU A 133 -9.66 -3.73 5.61
N LEU A 134 -9.88 -5.04 5.48
CA LEU A 134 -11.21 -5.60 5.24
C LEU A 134 -12.17 -5.26 6.38
N LEU A 135 -11.75 -5.43 7.63
CA LEU A 135 -12.56 -5.04 8.80
C LEU A 135 -12.90 -3.55 8.80
N HIS A 136 -11.95 -2.69 8.45
CA HIS A 136 -12.17 -1.25 8.33
C HIS A 136 -13.20 -0.90 7.25
N ILE A 137 -13.09 -1.52 6.07
CA ILE A 137 -14.03 -1.32 4.95
C ILE A 137 -15.43 -1.80 5.35
N LEU A 138 -15.55 -2.99 5.96
CA LEU A 138 -16.83 -3.53 6.43
C LEU A 138 -17.48 -2.62 7.47
N ALA A 139 -16.70 -2.08 8.41
CA ALA A 139 -17.18 -1.10 9.37
C ALA A 139 -17.71 0.16 8.67
N ALA A 140 -16.95 0.73 7.73
CA ALA A 140 -17.37 1.92 6.98
C ALA A 140 -18.66 1.67 6.17
N ILE A 141 -18.75 0.53 5.49
CA ILE A 141 -19.99 0.10 4.80
C ILE A 141 -21.14 0.00 5.79
N GLY A 142 -20.88 -0.54 7.00
CA GLY A 142 -21.92 -0.66 7.99
C GLY A 142 -22.42 0.66 8.55
N HIS A 143 -21.54 1.65 8.67
CA HIS A 143 -21.94 3.02 8.93
C HIS A 143 -22.81 3.61 7.82
N ALA A 144 -22.53 3.29 6.55
CA ALA A 144 -23.33 3.75 5.41
C ALA A 144 -24.74 3.16 5.38
N ILE A 145 -24.83 1.83 5.52
CA ILE A 145 -26.03 1.07 5.17
C ILE A 145 -26.94 0.92 6.38
N TRP A 146 -26.39 0.52 7.53
CA TRP A 146 -27.18 0.21 8.73
C TRP A 146 -27.33 1.42 9.65
N LEU A 147 -26.22 2.07 10.04
CA LEU A 147 -26.28 3.19 11.00
C LEU A 147 -26.75 4.50 10.36
N LYS A 148 -26.42 4.71 9.08
CA LYS A 148 -26.79 5.92 8.30
C LYS A 148 -26.42 7.23 9.00
N ASP A 149 -25.37 7.22 9.80
CA ASP A 149 -24.93 8.33 10.66
C ASP A 149 -24.16 9.44 9.91
N GLY A 150 -23.98 9.26 8.59
CA GLY A 150 -23.27 10.21 7.76
C GLY A 150 -21.74 10.16 7.90
N LEU A 151 -21.18 9.16 8.61
CA LEU A 151 -19.73 9.01 8.78
C LEU A 151 -18.98 9.00 7.45
N LEU A 152 -19.46 8.27 6.44
CA LEU A 152 -18.86 8.27 5.10
C LEU A 152 -18.87 9.65 4.45
N ARG A 153 -19.94 10.46 4.64
CA ARG A 153 -19.98 11.84 4.12
C ARG A 153 -18.93 12.72 4.80
N SER A 154 -18.57 12.43 6.06
CA SER A 154 -17.49 13.14 6.75
C SER A 154 -16.10 12.78 6.21
N MET A 155 -15.92 11.58 5.64
CA MET A 155 -14.66 11.17 5.00
C MET A 155 -14.41 11.89 3.67
N PHE A 156 -15.47 12.10 2.88
CA PHE A 156 -15.37 12.74 1.56
C PHE A 156 -15.54 14.27 1.57
N ARG A 157 -15.84 14.86 2.73
CA ARG A 157 -15.86 16.32 2.88
C ARG A 157 -14.43 16.85 2.94
N LEU A 158 -13.94 17.33 1.80
CA LEU A 158 -12.90 18.36 1.79
C LEU A 158 -13.48 19.56 2.54
N SER A 159 -12.94 19.88 3.71
CA SER A 159 -13.41 21.03 4.49
C SER A 159 -13.28 22.28 3.63
N ARG A 160 -14.40 22.96 3.37
CA ARG A 160 -14.41 24.36 2.96
C ARG A 160 -13.96 25.23 4.12
#